data_AF-A0A9J6D8V1-F1
#
_entry.id   AF-A0A9J6D8V1-F1
#
_cell.length_a   1.000
_cell.length_b   1.000
_cell.length_c   1.000
_cell.angle_alpha   90.00
_cell.angle_beta   90.00
_cell.angle_gamma   90.00
#
_symmetry.space_group_name_H-M   'P 1'
#
loop_
_entity.id
_entity.type
_entity.pdbx_description
1 polymer ?
#
loop_
_entity_poly.entity_id
_entity_poly.type
_entity_poly.pdbx_seq_one_letter_code
_entity_poly.pdbx_strand_id
1 'polypeptide(L)'
;MNQTVTRWYSRVSFSSTHEELGIMLTQHLRDCLGKDAQANLGASPECIIIFRDGVSDGQIPQSGRLGTVSSTPNNILYDMTGLKLDHMQRLAYKLTHLYFNWPGTIRVPAPCQYAHMQAFLASQSLHDEHIETLNDTLFYL
;
A
#
# COMPACT_ATOMS: atom_id res chain seq x y z
N MET A 1 1.58 0.40 -11.01
CA MET A 1 2.99 0.17 -10.56
C MET A 1 3.76 -0.32 -11.77
N ASN A 2 4.90 0.29 -12.14
CA ASN A 2 5.61 -0.10 -13.36
C ASN A 2 6.51 -1.34 -13.14
N GLN A 3 7.02 -1.95 -14.22
CA GLN A 3 7.88 -3.15 -14.15
C GLN A 3 9.12 -2.98 -13.27
N THR A 4 9.66 -1.76 -13.16
CA THR A 4 10.81 -1.45 -12.30
C THR A 4 10.43 -1.15 -10.85
N VAL A 5 9.13 -1.10 -10.54
CA VAL A 5 8.61 -0.86 -9.19
C VAL A 5 9.08 0.47 -8.58
N THR A 6 9.22 1.49 -9.44
CA THR A 6 9.73 2.82 -9.07
C THR A 6 8.66 3.92 -9.13
N ARG A 7 7.53 3.67 -9.80
CA ARG A 7 6.42 4.63 -9.85
C ARG A 7 5.38 4.33 -8.78
N TRP A 8 5.03 5.36 -8.03
CA TRP A 8 4.07 5.30 -6.94
C TRP A 8 2.99 6.35 -7.16
N TYR A 9 1.75 5.98 -6.85
CA TYR A 9 0.64 6.91 -6.74
C TYR A 9 0.07 6.75 -5.33
N SER A 10 -0.15 7.86 -4.66
CA SER A 10 -0.60 7.88 -3.27
C SER A 10 -1.66 8.97 -3.08
N ARG A 11 -2.69 8.66 -2.30
CA ARG A 11 -3.81 9.57 -2.00
C ARG A 11 -4.31 9.27 -0.60
N VAL A 12 -4.65 10.32 0.13
CA VAL A 12 -5.29 10.25 1.46
C VAL A 12 -6.60 11.00 1.37
N SER A 13 -7.63 10.48 2.03
CA SER A 13 -8.88 11.20 2.24
C SER A 13 -9.34 11.06 3.67
N PHE A 14 -10.00 12.10 4.16
CA PHE A 14 -10.56 12.15 5.50
C PHE A 14 -12.03 11.79 5.42
N SER A 15 -12.45 10.77 6.17
CA SER A 15 -13.86 10.39 6.29
C SER A 15 -14.37 10.73 7.68
N SER A 16 -15.57 11.30 7.75
CA SER A 16 -16.23 11.63 9.02
C SER A 16 -17.10 10.47 9.53
N THR A 17 -17.51 9.55 8.64
CA THR A 17 -18.33 8.38 8.96
C THR A 17 -17.81 7.11 8.28
N HIS A 18 -18.08 5.94 8.90
CA HIS A 18 -17.63 4.64 8.40
C HIS A 18 -18.25 4.25 7.04
N GLU A 19 -19.44 4.77 6.71
CA GLU A 19 -20.14 4.49 5.44
C GLU A 19 -19.43 5.12 4.22
N GLU A 20 -18.59 6.13 4.42
CA GLU A 20 -17.89 6.83 3.33
C GLU A 20 -16.66 6.08 2.81
N LEU A 21 -16.11 5.14 3.59
CA LEU A 21 -14.83 4.48 3.26
C LEU A 21 -14.88 3.66 1.97
N GLY A 22 -16.01 2.99 1.70
CA GLY A 22 -16.18 2.20 0.46
C GLY A 22 -16.25 3.09 -0.79
N ILE A 23 -16.89 4.25 -0.66
CA ILE A 23 -17.01 5.23 -1.75
C ILE A 23 -15.63 5.85 -2.01
N MET A 24 -14.92 6.25 -0.96
CA MET A 24 -13.56 6.82 -1.07
C MET A 24 -12.59 5.82 -1.68
N LEU A 25 -12.60 4.56 -1.25
CA LEU A 25 -11.77 3.51 -1.84
C LEU A 25 -12.06 3.34 -3.34
N THR A 26 -13.34 3.37 -3.74
CA THR A 26 -13.73 3.27 -5.14
C THR A 26 -13.22 4.46 -5.96
N GLN A 27 -13.28 5.67 -5.40
CA GLN A 27 -12.72 6.87 -6.03
C GLN A 27 -11.21 6.77 -6.18
N HIS A 28 -10.49 6.44 -5.10
CA HIS A 28 -9.02 6.28 -5.11
C HIS A 28 -8.56 5.23 -6.11
N LEU A 29 -9.27 4.10 -6.19
CA LEU A 29 -8.99 3.06 -7.18
C LEU A 29 -9.21 3.57 -8.61
N ARG A 30 -10.29 4.31 -8.86
CA ARG A 30 -10.56 4.91 -10.18
C ARG A 30 -9.46 5.87 -10.59
N ASP A 31 -9.00 6.73 -9.69
CA ASP A 31 -7.94 7.70 -10.01
C ASP A 31 -6.61 7.02 -10.25
N CYS A 32 -6.28 6.02 -9.43
CA CYS A 32 -5.07 5.22 -9.58
C CYS A 32 -5.04 4.51 -10.94
N LEU A 33 -6.15 3.87 -11.32
CA LEU A 33 -6.28 3.22 -12.63
C LEU A 33 -6.27 4.24 -13.78
N GLY A 34 -6.89 5.41 -13.60
CA GLY A 34 -6.86 6.48 -14.59
C GLY A 34 -5.43 6.98 -14.86
N LYS A 35 -4.64 7.19 -13.79
CA LYS A 35 -3.22 7.57 -13.92
C LYS A 35 -2.37 6.45 -14.52
N ASP A 36 -2.58 5.20 -14.11
CA ASP A 36 -1.84 4.07 -14.66
C ASP A 36 -2.14 3.89 -16.17
N ALA A 37 -3.40 4.04 -16.58
CA ALA A 37 -3.80 4.02 -17.99
C ALA A 37 -3.14 5.16 -18.79
N GLN A 38 -3.08 6.38 -18.26
CA GLN A 38 -2.37 7.49 -18.91
C GLN A 38 -0.87 7.18 -19.08
N ALA A 39 -0.24 6.55 -18.09
CA ALA A 39 1.16 6.18 -18.13
C ALA A 39 1.46 4.96 -19.03
N ASN A 40 0.45 4.13 -19.32
CA ASN A 40 0.55 2.86 -20.05
C ASN A 40 -0.22 2.87 -21.39
N LEU A 41 -0.33 4.03 -22.06
CA LEU A 41 -0.97 4.17 -23.39
C LEU A 41 -2.43 3.64 -23.46
N GLY A 42 -3.17 3.79 -22.37
CA GLY A 42 -4.57 3.35 -22.26
C GLY A 42 -4.75 1.86 -21.93
N ALA A 43 -3.66 1.12 -21.68
CA ALA A 43 -3.76 -0.27 -21.25
C ALA A 43 -4.30 -0.39 -19.82
N SER A 44 -5.23 -1.32 -19.60
CA SER A 44 -5.68 -1.71 -18.26
C SER A 44 -4.75 -2.75 -17.64
N PRO A 45 -4.55 -2.75 -16.32
CA PRO A 45 -3.75 -3.79 -15.66
C PRO A 45 -4.40 -5.17 -15.81
N GLU A 46 -3.59 -6.18 -16.11
CA GLU A 46 -4.04 -7.58 -16.20
C GLU A 46 -4.32 -8.20 -14.83
N CYS A 47 -3.67 -7.69 -13.78
CA CYS A 47 -3.78 -8.20 -12.42
C CYS A 47 -3.64 -7.06 -11.41
N ILE A 48 -4.57 -7.00 -10.45
CA ILE A 48 -4.56 -6.03 -9.35
C ILE A 48 -4.44 -6.82 -8.04
N ILE A 49 -3.43 -6.46 -7.25
CA ILE A 49 -3.20 -7.04 -5.92
C ILE A 49 -3.37 -5.93 -4.89
N ILE A 50 -4.33 -6.11 -3.99
CA ILE A 50 -4.62 -5.15 -2.93
C ILE A 50 -4.11 -5.73 -1.63
N PHE A 51 -3.20 -5.00 -0.98
CA PHE A 51 -2.80 -5.29 0.39
C PHE A 51 -3.59 -4.37 1.32
N ARG A 52 -4.32 -4.97 2.25
CA ARG A 52 -5.14 -4.25 3.22
C ARG A 52 -4.54 -4.48 4.60
N ASP A 53 -4.07 -3.41 5.24
CA ASP A 53 -3.66 -3.50 6.63
C ASP A 53 -4.90 -3.68 7.52
N GLY A 54 -4.89 -4.69 8.38
CA GLY A 54 -6.02 -5.06 9.21
C GLY A 54 -5.97 -4.36 10.57
N VAL A 55 -7.14 -4.00 11.11
CA VAL A 55 -7.27 -3.84 12.57
C VAL A 55 -7.11 -5.25 13.15
N SER A 56 -5.92 -5.56 13.67
CA SER A 56 -5.69 -6.79 14.42
C SER A 56 -6.41 -6.68 15.77
N ASP A 57 -7.25 -7.67 16.12
CA ASP A 57 -7.93 -7.86 17.43
C ASP A 57 -6.93 -8.19 18.57
N GLY A 58 -5.90 -7.36 18.67
CA GLY A 58 -4.74 -7.59 19.52
C GLY A 58 -3.52 -7.07 18.80
N GLN A 59 -3.03 -5.91 19.25
CA GLN A 59 -1.64 -5.54 19.09
C GLN A 59 -0.80 -6.69 19.63
N ILE A 60 -0.26 -7.53 18.76
CA ILE A 60 0.69 -8.57 19.17
C ILE A 60 1.90 -7.82 19.71
N PRO A 61 2.22 -7.94 21.02
CA PRO A 61 3.30 -7.19 21.61
C PRO A 61 4.62 -7.60 20.96
N GLN A 62 5.43 -6.58 20.70
CA GLN A 62 6.70 -6.70 20.00
C GLN A 62 7.68 -7.56 20.80
N SER A 63 8.29 -8.55 20.16
CA SER A 63 9.58 -9.07 20.58
C SER A 63 10.46 -9.24 19.35
N GLY A 64 11.53 -8.46 19.28
CA GLY A 64 12.46 -8.44 18.16
C GLY A 64 13.51 -7.34 18.27
N ARG A 65 14.29 -7.37 19.36
CA ARG A 65 15.60 -6.71 19.40
C ARG A 65 16.55 -7.53 18.52
N LEU A 66 17.08 -6.92 17.47
CA LEU A 66 18.08 -7.47 16.53
C LEU A 66 17.59 -8.58 15.56
N GLY A 67 17.78 -8.32 14.27
CA GLY A 67 18.24 -9.34 13.32
C GLY A 67 17.25 -9.93 12.32
N THR A 68 15.99 -10.20 12.69
CA THR A 68 15.08 -10.88 11.76
C THR A 68 13.65 -10.38 11.90
N VAL A 69 13.18 -9.71 10.86
CA VAL A 69 11.83 -9.20 10.77
C VAL A 69 10.91 -10.36 10.35
N SER A 70 10.19 -10.96 11.30
CA SER A 70 9.20 -12.01 10.98
C SER A 70 8.08 -11.42 10.13
N SER A 71 7.86 -11.98 8.93
CA SER A 71 6.79 -11.54 8.04
C SER A 71 5.43 -11.74 8.70
N THR A 72 4.60 -10.70 8.73
CA THR A 72 3.21 -10.86 9.17
C THR A 72 2.46 -11.80 8.21
N PRO A 73 1.68 -12.77 8.71
CA PRO A 73 0.92 -13.67 7.84
C PRO A 73 -0.11 -12.85 7.05
N ASN A 74 -0.02 -12.90 5.71
CA ASN A 74 -1.01 -12.28 4.83
C ASN A 74 -2.18 -13.24 4.61
N ASN A 75 -3.38 -12.84 5.02
CA ASN A 75 -4.59 -13.62 4.74
C ASN A 75 -5.16 -13.24 3.37
N ILE A 76 -5.38 -14.23 2.50
CA ILE A 76 -5.98 -14.00 1.18
C ILE A 76 -7.49 -14.11 1.33
N LEU A 77 -8.17 -12.97 1.26
CA LEU A 77 -9.62 -12.89 1.40
C LEU A 77 -10.35 -13.23 0.09
N TYR A 78 -9.72 -12.91 -1.05
CA TYR A 78 -10.30 -13.09 -2.37
C TYR A 78 -9.19 -13.20 -3.42
N ASP A 79 -9.31 -14.16 -4.33
CA ASP A 79 -8.32 -14.40 -5.39
C ASP A 79 -9.01 -14.73 -6.73
N MET A 80 -8.75 -13.91 -7.73
CA MET A 80 -9.09 -14.16 -9.14
C MET A 80 -7.84 -14.14 -10.04
N THR A 81 -6.64 -14.07 -9.44
CA THR A 81 -5.39 -13.87 -10.16
C THR A 81 -4.89 -15.16 -10.82
N GLY A 82 -5.40 -16.32 -10.38
CA GLY A 82 -4.92 -17.63 -10.81
C GLY A 82 -3.48 -17.95 -10.35
N LEU A 83 -2.90 -17.10 -9.50
CA LEU A 83 -1.56 -17.29 -8.98
C LEU A 83 -1.55 -18.35 -7.88
N LYS A 84 -0.47 -19.13 -7.83
CA LYS A 84 -0.27 -20.07 -6.72
C LYS A 84 0.06 -19.31 -5.43
N LEU A 85 -0.34 -19.88 -4.29
CA LEU A 85 -0.05 -19.32 -2.96
C LEU A 85 1.44 -19.00 -2.76
N ASP A 86 2.34 -19.89 -3.17
CA ASP A 86 3.79 -19.69 -3.11
C ASP A 86 4.23 -18.44 -3.91
N HIS A 87 3.64 -18.18 -5.08
CA HIS A 87 3.96 -17.00 -5.87
C HIS A 87 3.49 -15.71 -5.19
N MET A 88 2.28 -15.72 -4.62
CA MET A 88 1.74 -14.57 -3.88
C MET A 88 2.59 -14.26 -2.64
N GLN A 89 2.99 -15.29 -1.90
CA GLN A 89 3.86 -15.16 -0.72
C GLN A 89 5.24 -14.62 -1.10
N ARG A 90 5.85 -15.15 -2.17
CA ARG A 90 7.14 -14.65 -2.68
C ARG A 90 7.04 -13.21 -3.17
N LEU A 91 5.94 -12.84 -3.82
CA LEU A 91 5.70 -11.46 -4.24
C LEU A 91 5.59 -10.54 -3.03
N ALA A 92 4.76 -10.89 -2.03
CA ALA A 92 4.62 -10.11 -0.81
C ALA A 92 5.98 -9.94 -0.09
N TYR A 93 6.80 -11.00 -0.02
CA TYR A 93 8.15 -10.93 0.55
C TYR A 93 9.10 -10.03 -0.27
N LYS A 94 9.06 -10.08 -1.60
CA LYS A 94 9.86 -9.17 -2.44
C LYS A 94 9.47 -7.71 -2.21
N LEU A 95 8.18 -7.43 -2.03
CA LEU A 95 7.69 -6.08 -1.76
C LEU A 95 8.17 -5.53 -0.41
N THR A 96 8.58 -6.36 0.56
CA THR A 96 9.12 -5.86 1.84
C THR A 96 10.53 -5.27 1.72
N HIS A 97 11.22 -5.52 0.61
CA HIS A 97 12.56 -4.96 0.35
C HIS A 97 12.49 -3.59 -0.33
N LEU A 98 11.29 -3.12 -0.68
CA LEU A 98 11.10 -1.91 -1.49
C LEU A 98 10.74 -0.69 -0.66
N TYR A 99 10.94 -0.74 0.66
CA TYR A 99 10.78 0.40 1.54
C TYR A 99 12.07 1.23 1.54
N PHE A 100 12.07 2.37 0.84
CA PHE A 100 13.28 3.11 0.53
C PHE A 100 13.96 3.75 1.74
N ASN A 101 13.24 3.91 2.86
CA ASN A 101 13.80 4.48 4.10
C ASN A 101 14.49 3.43 5.00
N TRP A 102 14.56 2.16 4.59
CA TRP A 102 15.25 1.11 5.34
C TRP A 102 16.05 0.18 4.41
N PRO A 103 17.36 -0.03 4.62
CA PRO A 103 18.19 -0.85 3.74
C PRO A 103 17.97 -2.38 3.90
N GLY A 104 16.95 -2.80 4.65
CA GLY A 104 16.62 -4.20 4.89
C GLY A 104 15.15 -4.52 4.62
N THR A 105 14.70 -5.68 5.10
CA THR A 105 13.29 -6.06 4.99
C THR A 105 12.44 -5.43 6.10
N ILE A 106 11.23 -5.04 5.74
CA ILE A 106 10.18 -4.65 6.70
C ILE A 106 9.14 -5.78 6.87
N ARG A 107 8.26 -5.69 7.88
CA ARG A 107 7.29 -6.77 8.20
C ARG A 107 6.16 -6.88 7.21
N VAL A 108 5.75 -5.74 6.67
CA VAL A 108 4.63 -5.57 5.77
C VAL A 108 5.16 -5.22 4.37
N PRO A 109 4.40 -5.49 3.30
CA PRO A 109 4.76 -5.01 1.97
C PRO A 109 4.97 -3.49 1.97
N ALA A 110 5.94 -2.99 1.20
CA ALA A 110 6.22 -1.55 1.10
C ALA A 110 4.97 -0.69 0.81
N PRO A 111 4.01 -1.09 -0.07
CA PRO A 111 2.76 -0.34 -0.25
C PRO A 111 1.98 -0.09 1.05
N CYS A 112 1.91 -1.07 1.96
CA CYS A 112 1.24 -0.91 3.25
C CYS A 112 1.98 0.10 4.14
N GLN A 113 3.30 -0.02 4.21
CA GLN A 113 4.12 0.88 5.02
C GLN A 113 4.03 2.33 4.51
N TYR A 114 4.03 2.53 3.19
CA TYR A 114 3.88 3.85 2.59
C TYR A 114 2.51 4.46 2.90
N ALA A 115 1.44 3.70 2.76
CA ALA A 115 0.10 4.15 3.14
C ALA A 115 0.02 4.53 4.63
N HIS A 116 0.65 3.75 5.50
CA HIS A 116 0.73 4.05 6.93
C HIS A 116 1.46 5.37 7.21
N MET A 117 2.65 5.56 6.62
CA MET A 117 3.44 6.79 6.80
C MET A 117 2.69 8.02 6.28
N GLN A 118 2.03 7.89 5.12
CA GLN A 118 1.25 8.97 4.54
C GLN A 118 0.04 9.35 5.41
N ALA A 119 -0.74 8.36 5.87
CA ALA A 119 -1.87 8.59 6.76
C ALA A 119 -1.43 9.19 8.11
N PHE A 120 -0.30 8.73 8.66
CA PHE A 120 0.29 9.27 9.88
C PHE A 120 0.73 10.73 9.74
N LEU A 121 1.41 11.08 8.63
CA LEU A 121 1.80 12.46 8.35
C LEU A 121 0.57 13.36 8.17
N ALA A 122 -0.42 12.89 7.41
CA ALA A 122 -1.65 13.63 7.15
C ALA A 122 -2.43 13.90 8.45
N SER A 123 -2.56 12.89 9.31
CA SER A 123 -3.28 13.01 10.59
C SER A 123 -2.55 13.88 11.63
N GLN A 124 -1.22 13.80 11.73
CA GLN A 124 -0.50 14.54 12.77
C GLN A 124 -0.09 15.96 12.37
N SER A 125 0.21 16.19 11.10
CA SER A 125 0.84 17.45 10.66
C SER A 125 -0.07 18.27 9.75
N LEU A 126 -0.72 17.64 8.77
CA LEU A 126 -1.53 18.36 7.78
C LEU A 126 -2.93 18.68 8.30
N HIS A 127 -3.56 17.73 9.01
CA HIS A 127 -4.99 17.77 9.38
C HIS A 127 -5.94 17.97 8.18
N ASP A 128 -5.44 17.74 6.96
CA ASP A 128 -6.13 17.95 5.69
C ASP A 128 -5.47 17.10 4.58
N GLU A 129 -6.12 16.98 3.43
CA GLU A 129 -5.58 16.33 2.24
C GLU A 129 -4.36 17.10 1.70
N HIS A 130 -3.40 16.38 1.12
CA HIS A 130 -2.24 16.99 0.47
C HIS A 130 -2.58 17.42 -0.96
N ILE A 131 -1.78 18.33 -1.51
CA ILE A 131 -1.95 18.82 -2.88
C ILE A 131 -1.70 17.70 -3.90
N GLU A 132 -2.57 17.61 -4.92
CA GLU A 132 -2.57 16.53 -5.91
C GLU A 132 -1.27 16.36 -6.70
N THR A 133 -0.49 17.44 -6.83
CA THR A 133 0.81 17.42 -7.52
C THR A 133 1.84 16.55 -6.80
N LEU A 134 1.63 16.27 -5.51
CA LEU A 134 2.51 15.41 -4.72
C LEU A 134 2.13 13.93 -4.81
N ASN A 135 0.98 13.58 -5.38
CA ASN A 135 0.46 12.20 -5.38
C ASN A 135 1.42 11.21 -6.06
N ASP A 136 2.23 11.69 -7.02
CA ASP A 136 3.19 10.89 -7.79
C ASP A 136 4.60 10.86 -7.13
N THR A 137 4.71 11.38 -5.92
CA THR A 137 5.96 11.45 -5.15
C THR A 137 5.80 10.82 -3.77
N LEU A 138 6.89 10.28 -3.25
CA LEU A 138 6.94 9.73 -1.89
C LEU A 138 7.35 10.82 -0.88
N PHE A 139 6.59 11.93 -0.83
CA PHE A 139 6.91 13.13 -0.03
C PHE A 139 6.83 12.92 1.49
N TYR A 140 6.27 11.79 1.92
CA TYR A 140 5.99 11.43 3.31
C TYR A 140 7.02 10.45 3.91
N LEU A 141 8.14 10.24 3.23
CA LEU A 141 9.24 9.40 3.71
C LEU A 141 10.19 10.13 4.65
#